data_AF-A0A7Y3HD28-F1
#
_entry.id   AF-A0A7Y3HD28-F1
#
_cell.length_a   1.000
_cell.length_b   1.000
_cell.length_c   1.000
_cell.angle_alpha   90.00
_cell.angle_beta   90.00
_cell.angle_gamma   90.00
#
_symmetry.space_group_name_H-M   'P 1'
#
loop_
_entity.id
_entity.type
_entity.pdbx_description
1 polymer ?
#
loop_
_entity_poly.entity_id
_entity_poly.type
_entity_poly.pdbx_seq_one_letter_code
_entity_poly.pdbx_strand_id
1 'polypeptide(L)'
;MNESKVQEFLKRMQAVLSQLNLYPANHPNSQRALRDGWKAAADLAGDGNDDVVIGLKGYAFFLNGELLAYTSLMFANLYQDLTAREIESITLAGETDAEEYAGFVRYVGEHTEDFQAGGSIRINESRLVGPEDESAFADLRFSYSGVVGTLRNLDHRVAREGTFEMGPVMEAVEELIGQALGTGGASLLLSTVKSHDEYTFYHSVNTCLMAVATGRYLGLNQKDLVPIGAGALLHDIGKVAISPQILNYPGRLDREQWKEVTIHPQEGAQAIIAAGGPGHEIAATIALEHHARFDGLGYPRLGAEAVPHLASRLVAVSDVYDAITTRRSYRRAETPHRALQILLQGAGGAFDPDIVKSFISLMGIFPPGSVLRLLTGELVLISHHGGMTDRLEGVMVRTAAGEDIEPEPVTIETGQIGQQILAESVGIEPAALLERAGVAEQILASASPHVDEGAIERSGIDEEALKDQAARSLSSIVDRD
;
A
#
# COMPACT_ATOMS: atom_id res chain seq x y z
N MET A 1 5.62 -7.38 23.90
CA MET A 1 5.59 -8.86 23.88
C MET A 1 4.21 -9.44 23.52
N ASN A 2 3.26 -8.66 22.99
CA ASN A 2 1.87 -9.11 22.81
C ASN A 2 1.32 -8.94 21.37
N GLU A 3 2.09 -8.34 20.45
CA GLU A 3 1.65 -8.11 19.06
C GLU A 3 1.41 -9.41 18.28
N SER A 4 2.31 -10.40 18.38
CA SER A 4 2.12 -11.70 17.71
C SER A 4 0.85 -12.42 18.17
N LYS A 5 0.45 -12.24 19.43
CA LYS A 5 -0.79 -12.79 19.97
C LYS A 5 -2.01 -12.06 19.43
N VAL A 6 -1.95 -10.72 19.33
CA VAL A 6 -3.02 -9.94 18.69
C VAL A 6 -3.17 -10.29 17.22
N GLN A 7 -2.06 -10.40 16.49
CA GLN A 7 -2.09 -10.81 15.08
C GLN A 7 -2.74 -12.18 14.91
N GLU A 8 -2.37 -13.16 15.74
CA GLU A 8 -3.00 -14.47 15.69
C GLU A 8 -4.49 -14.41 16.06
N PHE A 9 -4.87 -13.64 17.08
CA PHE A 9 -6.27 -13.41 17.43
C PHE A 9 -7.08 -12.82 16.26
N LEU A 10 -6.64 -11.71 15.68
CA LEU A 10 -7.31 -11.03 14.57
C LEU A 10 -7.39 -11.94 13.33
N LYS A 11 -6.31 -12.67 13.03
CA LYS A 11 -6.28 -13.67 11.95
C LYS A 11 -7.32 -14.77 12.15
N ARG A 12 -7.42 -15.32 13.37
CA ARG A 12 -8.41 -16.36 13.66
C ARG A 12 -9.83 -15.81 13.63
N MET A 13 -10.05 -14.60 14.12
CA MET A 13 -11.35 -13.92 14.02
C MET A 13 -11.78 -13.75 12.57
N GLN A 14 -10.90 -13.24 11.70
CA GLN A 14 -11.18 -13.10 10.27
C GLN A 14 -11.46 -14.46 9.60
N ALA A 15 -10.73 -15.51 9.99
CA ALA A 15 -10.99 -16.87 9.51
C ALA A 15 -12.37 -17.38 9.96
N VAL A 16 -12.81 -17.07 11.18
CA VAL A 16 -14.15 -17.42 11.68
C VAL A 16 -15.22 -16.70 10.85
N LEU A 17 -15.10 -15.39 10.65
CA LEU A 17 -16.03 -14.60 9.83
C LEU A 17 -16.15 -15.18 8.41
N SER A 18 -15.00 -15.50 7.81
CA SER A 18 -14.95 -16.13 6.48
C SER A 18 -15.67 -17.48 6.45
N GLN A 19 -15.52 -18.33 7.48
CA GLN A 19 -16.21 -19.62 7.55
C GLN A 19 -17.71 -19.48 7.79
N LEU A 20 -18.14 -18.52 8.61
CA LEU A 20 -19.56 -18.26 8.87
C LEU A 20 -20.28 -17.73 7.62
N ASN A 21 -19.58 -16.99 6.76
CA ASN A 21 -20.11 -16.59 5.45
C ASN A 21 -20.31 -17.77 4.48
N LEU A 22 -19.54 -18.86 4.65
CA LEU A 22 -19.59 -20.02 3.75
C LEU A 22 -20.48 -21.16 4.28
N TYR A 23 -20.56 -21.31 5.60
CA TYR A 23 -21.22 -22.44 6.24
C TYR A 23 -21.99 -21.99 7.49
N PRO A 24 -23.17 -22.59 7.77
CA PRO A 24 -23.90 -22.34 9.00
C PRO A 24 -23.06 -22.60 10.26
N ALA A 25 -23.35 -21.92 11.37
CA ALA A 25 -22.58 -22.01 12.62
C ALA A 25 -22.41 -23.43 13.18
N ASN A 26 -23.35 -24.34 12.89
CA ASN A 26 -23.29 -25.75 13.33
C ASN A 26 -22.41 -26.66 12.44
N HIS A 27 -21.89 -26.14 11.31
CA HIS A 27 -21.04 -26.91 10.41
C HIS A 27 -19.68 -27.23 11.06
N PRO A 28 -19.09 -28.43 10.84
CA PRO A 28 -17.82 -28.82 11.50
C PRO A 28 -16.65 -27.85 11.27
N ASN A 29 -16.58 -27.21 10.09
CA ASN A 29 -15.55 -26.21 9.79
C ASN A 29 -15.77 -24.91 10.59
N SER A 30 -17.01 -24.42 10.65
CA SER A 30 -17.37 -23.22 11.44
C SER A 30 -17.12 -23.46 12.93
N GLN A 31 -17.50 -24.63 13.45
CA GLN A 31 -17.21 -25.00 14.85
C GLN A 31 -15.72 -25.11 15.13
N ARG A 32 -14.92 -25.61 14.17
CA ARG A 32 -13.46 -25.64 14.33
C ARG A 32 -12.88 -24.24 14.36
N ALA A 33 -13.26 -23.38 13.41
CA ALA A 33 -12.80 -22.00 13.34
C ALA A 33 -13.18 -21.23 14.62
N LEU A 34 -14.42 -21.37 15.11
CA LEU A 34 -14.88 -20.78 16.37
C LEU A 34 -14.01 -21.22 17.56
N ARG A 35 -13.69 -22.51 17.68
CA ARG A 35 -12.80 -23.00 18.73
C ARG A 35 -11.38 -22.45 18.62
N ASP A 36 -10.84 -22.37 17.41
CA ASP A 36 -9.48 -21.86 17.18
C ASP A 36 -9.41 -20.34 17.46
N GLY A 37 -10.46 -19.59 17.09
CA GLY A 37 -10.62 -18.18 17.41
C GLY A 37 -10.74 -17.91 18.91
N TRP A 38 -11.57 -18.67 19.61
CA TRP A 38 -11.68 -18.57 21.07
C TRP A 38 -10.35 -18.85 21.77
N LYS A 39 -9.62 -19.90 21.35
CA LYS A 39 -8.30 -20.19 21.93
C LYS A 39 -7.30 -19.06 21.73
N ALA A 40 -7.32 -18.40 20.58
CA ALA A 40 -6.46 -17.24 20.33
C ALA A 40 -6.87 -16.03 21.18
N ALA A 41 -8.18 -15.82 21.40
CA ALA A 41 -8.69 -14.79 22.33
C ALA A 41 -8.23 -15.06 23.77
N ALA A 42 -8.35 -16.31 24.23
CA ALA A 42 -7.91 -16.73 25.56
C ALA A 42 -6.39 -16.61 25.74
N ASP A 43 -5.59 -17.01 24.73
CA ASP A 43 -4.14 -16.86 24.80
C ASP A 43 -3.70 -15.39 24.80
N LEU A 44 -4.41 -14.52 24.06
CA LEU A 44 -4.15 -13.10 24.05
C LEU A 44 -4.48 -12.44 25.40
N ALA A 45 -5.64 -12.75 25.98
CA ALA A 45 -6.02 -12.28 27.31
C ALA A 45 -5.02 -12.76 28.38
N GLY A 46 -4.55 -14.01 28.25
CA GLY A 46 -3.61 -14.65 29.17
C GLY A 46 -4.18 -14.90 30.56
N ASP A 47 -3.40 -15.54 31.44
CA ASP A 47 -3.81 -15.82 32.83
C ASP A 47 -3.68 -14.58 33.76
N GLY A 48 -3.56 -13.38 33.19
CA GLY A 48 -3.34 -12.13 33.92
C GLY A 48 -4.63 -11.51 34.46
N ASN A 49 -4.51 -10.61 35.44
CA ASN A 49 -5.65 -9.88 36.00
C ASN A 49 -6.04 -8.62 35.20
N ASP A 50 -5.24 -8.22 34.21
CA ASP A 50 -5.45 -6.99 33.45
C ASP A 50 -6.15 -7.30 32.12
N ASP A 51 -7.16 -6.51 31.79
CA ASP A 51 -7.86 -6.64 30.51
C ASP A 51 -6.94 -6.24 29.35
N VAL A 52 -7.09 -6.93 28.22
CA VAL A 52 -6.46 -6.55 26.95
C VAL A 52 -7.44 -5.71 26.14
N VAL A 53 -7.04 -4.49 25.78
CA VAL A 53 -7.87 -3.58 24.98
C VAL A 53 -7.30 -3.46 23.57
N ILE A 54 -8.11 -3.79 22.58
CA ILE A 54 -7.85 -3.54 21.17
C ILE A 54 -8.69 -2.34 20.74
N GLY A 55 -8.05 -1.20 20.48
CA GLY A 55 -8.71 0.02 19.98
C GLY A 55 -8.73 0.08 18.45
N LEU A 56 -9.73 0.75 17.88
CA LEU A 56 -9.88 1.01 16.45
C LEU A 56 -9.98 2.52 16.23
N LYS A 57 -9.04 3.10 15.48
CA LYS A 57 -9.08 4.52 15.13
C LYS A 57 -8.35 4.77 13.81
N GLY A 58 -8.93 5.60 12.95
CA GLY A 58 -8.27 6.07 11.71
C GLY A 58 -7.71 4.95 10.83
N TYR A 59 -8.44 3.84 10.70
CA TYR A 59 -8.03 2.64 9.95
C TYR A 59 -6.87 1.84 10.57
N ALA A 60 -6.60 2.04 11.86
CA ALA A 60 -5.58 1.34 12.59
C ALA A 60 -6.10 0.66 13.87
N PHE A 61 -5.50 -0.49 14.19
CA PHE A 61 -5.63 -1.19 15.46
C PHE A 61 -4.59 -0.67 16.45
N PHE A 62 -5.00 -0.60 17.72
CA PHE A 62 -4.15 -0.25 18.85
C PHE A 62 -4.24 -1.35 19.89
N LEU A 63 -3.12 -1.73 20.51
CA LEU A 63 -3.09 -2.64 21.66
C LEU A 63 -2.74 -1.84 22.90
N ASN A 64 -3.68 -1.72 23.83
CA ASN A 64 -3.49 -0.95 25.07
C ASN A 64 -2.94 0.47 24.83
N GLY A 65 -3.31 1.11 23.70
CA GLY A 65 -2.81 2.44 23.29
C GLY A 65 -1.60 2.43 22.34
N GLU A 66 -0.90 1.31 22.19
CA GLU A 66 0.22 1.20 21.23
C GLU A 66 -0.30 0.90 19.81
N LEU A 67 0.17 1.64 18.81
CA LEU A 67 -0.21 1.42 17.41
C LEU A 67 0.28 0.05 16.91
N LEU A 68 -0.64 -0.80 16.48
CA LEU A 68 -0.29 -2.06 15.82
C LEU A 68 -0.17 -1.82 14.31
N ALA A 69 0.86 -1.10 13.89
CA ALA A 69 0.91 -0.52 12.56
C ALA A 69 0.88 -1.56 11.43
N TYR A 70 1.66 -2.63 11.55
CA TYR A 70 1.68 -3.70 10.55
C TYR A 70 0.38 -4.53 10.56
N THR A 71 -0.08 -4.86 11.77
CA THR A 71 -1.34 -5.56 12.01
C THR A 71 -2.54 -4.80 11.42
N SER A 72 -2.55 -3.47 11.52
CA SER A 72 -3.55 -2.57 10.94
C SER A 72 -3.69 -2.73 9.43
N LEU A 73 -2.55 -2.80 8.75
CA LEU A 73 -2.50 -3.01 7.30
C LEU A 73 -2.99 -4.42 6.94
N MET A 74 -2.51 -5.45 7.63
CA MET A 74 -2.90 -6.84 7.36
C MET A 74 -4.40 -7.10 7.53
N PHE A 75 -5.03 -6.49 8.54
CA PHE A 75 -6.41 -6.77 8.91
C PHE A 75 -7.36 -5.62 8.58
N ALA A 76 -7.07 -4.87 7.52
CA ALA A 76 -7.87 -3.71 7.13
C ALA A 76 -9.33 -4.05 6.79
N ASN A 77 -9.61 -5.23 6.23
CA ASN A 77 -10.99 -5.71 6.02
C ASN A 77 -11.71 -5.99 7.35
N LEU A 78 -11.02 -6.64 8.29
CA LEU A 78 -11.58 -6.89 9.61
C LEU A 78 -11.86 -5.57 10.35
N TYR A 79 -10.99 -4.57 10.19
CA TYR A 79 -11.22 -3.22 10.72
C TYR A 79 -12.54 -2.64 10.18
N GLN A 80 -12.85 -2.84 8.89
CA GLN A 80 -14.11 -2.40 8.32
C GLN A 80 -15.31 -3.17 8.85
N ASP A 81 -15.22 -4.50 8.93
CA ASP A 81 -16.30 -5.34 9.47
C ASP A 81 -16.65 -4.91 10.90
N LEU A 82 -15.65 -4.55 11.71
CA LEU A 82 -15.82 -4.05 13.07
C LEU A 82 -16.43 -2.65 13.10
N THR A 83 -15.89 -1.70 12.34
CA THR A 83 -16.37 -0.31 12.31
C THR A 83 -17.75 -0.16 11.67
N ALA A 84 -18.13 -1.04 10.74
CA ALA A 84 -19.49 -1.13 10.22
C ALA A 84 -20.53 -1.47 11.31
N ARG A 85 -20.08 -1.99 12.46
CA ARG A 85 -20.88 -2.26 13.67
C ARG A 85 -20.68 -1.23 14.77
N GLU A 86 -20.10 -0.08 14.42
CA GLU A 86 -19.80 0.99 15.37
C GLU A 86 -18.88 0.50 16.52
N ILE A 87 -18.06 -0.53 16.27
CA ILE A 87 -17.07 -1.02 17.24
C ILE A 87 -15.81 -0.15 17.13
N GLU A 88 -15.54 0.60 18.19
CA GLU A 88 -14.36 1.44 18.41
C GLU A 88 -13.33 0.76 19.33
N SER A 89 -13.76 -0.20 20.16
CA SER A 89 -12.83 -1.01 20.96
C SER A 89 -13.37 -2.40 21.31
N ILE A 90 -12.46 -3.34 21.48
CA ILE A 90 -12.70 -4.71 21.96
C ILE A 90 -11.85 -4.91 23.20
N THR A 91 -12.48 -5.20 24.33
CA THR A 91 -11.84 -5.54 25.60
C THR A 91 -11.99 -7.03 25.84
N LEU A 92 -10.87 -7.73 26.03
CA LEU A 92 -10.82 -9.14 26.41
C LEU A 92 -10.38 -9.23 27.88
N ALA A 93 -11.22 -9.83 28.72
CA ALA A 93 -10.87 -10.12 30.12
C ALA A 93 -10.07 -11.42 30.23
N GLY A 94 -9.33 -11.59 31.33
CA GLY A 94 -8.41 -12.72 31.54
C GLY A 94 -9.01 -14.12 31.31
N GLU A 95 -10.29 -14.35 31.64
CA GLU A 95 -10.99 -15.60 31.32
C GLU A 95 -12.05 -15.38 30.25
N THR A 96 -11.68 -15.59 28.97
CA THR A 96 -12.63 -15.49 27.84
C THR A 96 -13.56 -16.71 27.74
N ASP A 97 -14.87 -16.47 27.69
CA ASP A 97 -15.88 -17.51 27.51
C ASP A 97 -16.09 -17.88 26.03
N ALA A 98 -16.23 -19.17 25.75
CA ALA A 98 -16.34 -19.69 24.40
C ALA A 98 -17.70 -19.39 23.74
N GLU A 99 -18.79 -19.36 24.53
CA GLU A 99 -20.12 -19.02 24.02
C GLU A 99 -20.21 -17.51 23.78
N GLU A 100 -19.64 -16.69 24.66
CA GLU A 100 -19.54 -15.24 24.51
C GLU A 100 -18.69 -14.86 23.27
N TYR A 101 -17.53 -15.49 23.06
CA TYR A 101 -16.75 -15.32 21.84
C TYR A 101 -17.53 -15.68 20.58
N ALA A 102 -18.24 -16.80 20.60
CA ALA A 102 -19.06 -17.22 19.46
C ALA A 102 -20.22 -16.25 19.19
N GLY A 103 -20.79 -15.66 20.25
CA GLY A 103 -21.79 -14.60 20.16
C GLY A 103 -21.22 -13.31 19.56
N PHE A 104 -20.03 -12.89 20.01
CA PHE A 104 -19.33 -11.70 19.50
C PHE A 104 -19.01 -11.82 18.01
N VAL A 105 -18.42 -12.93 17.57
CA VAL A 105 -18.06 -13.06 16.14
C VAL A 105 -19.30 -13.22 15.25
N ARG A 106 -20.36 -13.86 15.73
CA ARG A 106 -21.66 -13.88 15.02
C ARG A 106 -22.28 -12.51 14.95
N TYR A 107 -22.20 -11.72 16.03
CA TYR A 107 -22.59 -10.33 15.99
C TYR A 107 -21.84 -9.64 14.86
N VAL A 108 -20.51 -9.68 14.80
CA VAL A 108 -19.74 -9.04 13.71
C VAL A 108 -20.07 -9.58 12.31
N GLY A 109 -20.34 -10.88 12.13
CA GLY A 109 -20.60 -11.47 10.80
C GLY A 109 -22.05 -11.40 10.30
N GLU A 110 -23.04 -11.74 11.15
CA GLU A 110 -24.41 -12.05 10.72
C GLU A 110 -25.40 -10.87 10.82
N HIS A 111 -24.94 -9.69 11.24
CA HIS A 111 -25.75 -8.47 11.38
C HIS A 111 -26.95 -8.62 12.32
N THR A 112 -26.78 -9.41 13.40
CA THR A 112 -27.79 -9.57 14.45
C THR A 112 -27.90 -8.32 15.32
N GLU A 113 -29.11 -7.96 15.73
CA GLU A 113 -29.40 -6.70 16.43
C GLU A 113 -28.83 -6.61 17.86
N ASP A 114 -28.57 -7.74 18.54
CA ASP A 114 -28.14 -7.73 19.95
C ASP A 114 -26.92 -8.62 20.20
N PHE A 115 -25.79 -7.99 20.59
CA PHE A 115 -24.72 -8.63 21.35
C PHE A 115 -24.82 -8.16 22.80
N GLN A 116 -25.28 -9.03 23.70
CA GLN A 116 -25.24 -8.74 25.12
C GLN A 116 -23.82 -8.97 25.63
N ALA A 117 -23.04 -7.89 25.74
CA ALA A 117 -21.74 -7.89 26.42
C ALA A 117 -21.95 -8.39 27.86
N GLY A 118 -21.28 -9.48 28.24
CA GLY A 118 -21.67 -10.31 29.38
C GLY A 118 -20.58 -10.57 30.41
N GLY A 119 -19.33 -10.19 30.16
CA GLY A 119 -18.28 -10.15 31.16
C GLY A 119 -16.88 -10.28 30.58
N SER A 120 -16.65 -11.28 29.74
CA SER A 120 -15.30 -11.62 29.27
C SER A 120 -14.90 -10.97 27.93
N ILE A 121 -15.89 -10.53 27.14
CA ILE A 121 -15.68 -9.72 25.93
C ILE A 121 -16.60 -8.51 26.01
N ARG A 122 -16.01 -7.32 25.94
CA ARG A 122 -16.74 -6.05 26.05
C ARG A 122 -16.37 -5.16 24.87
N ILE A 123 -17.33 -4.42 24.33
CA ILE A 123 -17.10 -3.52 23.20
C ILE A 123 -17.36 -2.08 23.62
N ASN A 124 -16.56 -1.15 23.10
CA ASN A 124 -16.73 0.30 23.27
C ASN A 124 -16.68 0.81 24.74
N GLU A 125 -16.12 0.03 25.67
CA GLU A 125 -15.97 0.47 27.07
C GLU A 125 -14.75 1.36 27.29
N SER A 126 -13.64 1.02 26.64
CA SER A 126 -12.39 1.78 26.75
C SER A 126 -12.24 2.68 25.55
N ARG A 127 -12.14 3.99 25.80
CA ARG A 127 -11.76 5.01 24.83
C ARG A 127 -10.24 5.18 24.78
N LEU A 128 -9.46 4.11 24.65
CA LEU A 128 -8.02 4.30 24.45
C LEU A 128 -7.83 4.97 23.07
N VAL A 129 -7.40 6.24 23.09
CA VAL A 129 -7.46 7.18 21.96
C VAL A 129 -6.06 7.37 21.35
N GLY A 130 -5.72 6.57 20.34
CA GLY A 130 -4.59 6.82 19.45
C GLY A 130 -3.21 6.41 19.99
N PRO A 131 -2.14 6.64 19.19
CA PRO A 131 -0.81 6.13 19.50
C PRO A 131 -0.23 6.80 20.75
N GLU A 132 0.19 5.99 21.73
CA GLU A 132 1.04 6.47 22.84
C GLU A 132 2.50 6.68 22.39
N ASP A 133 2.90 6.02 21.30
CA ASP A 133 4.26 6.06 20.76
C ASP A 133 4.38 7.12 19.64
N GLU A 134 5.02 8.25 19.95
CA GLU A 134 5.27 9.40 19.06
C GLU A 134 6.46 9.14 18.10
N SER A 135 6.42 8.05 17.31
CA SER A 135 7.46 7.81 16.29
C SER A 135 7.01 8.26 14.90
N ALA A 136 7.90 8.93 14.16
CA ALA A 136 7.62 9.39 12.81
C ALA A 136 7.24 8.25 11.83
N PHE A 137 7.70 7.02 12.10
CA PHE A 137 7.33 5.85 11.31
C PHE A 137 5.93 5.31 11.69
N ALA A 138 5.52 5.42 12.96
CA ALA A 138 4.15 5.14 13.38
C ALA A 138 3.16 6.12 12.72
N ASP A 139 3.46 7.41 12.74
CA ASP A 139 2.63 8.44 12.08
C ASP A 139 2.50 8.19 10.57
N LEU A 140 3.62 7.90 9.89
CA LEU A 140 3.60 7.58 8.46
C LEU A 140 2.69 6.38 8.14
N ARG A 141 2.70 5.33 8.97
CA ARG A 141 1.85 4.14 8.76
C ARG A 141 0.39 4.39 9.08
N PHE A 142 0.14 5.22 10.07
CA PHE A 142 -1.21 5.67 10.37
C PHE A 142 -1.79 6.42 9.16
N SER A 143 -1.05 7.38 8.60
CA SER A 143 -1.47 8.09 7.38
C SER A 143 -1.59 7.15 6.17
N TYR A 144 -0.67 6.17 6.00
CA TYR A 144 -0.78 5.15 4.94
C TYR A 144 -2.10 4.36 5.06
N SER A 145 -2.41 3.87 6.27
CA SER A 145 -3.64 3.12 6.55
C SER A 145 -4.87 3.99 6.30
N GLY A 146 -4.78 5.28 6.68
CA GLY A 146 -5.77 6.30 6.37
C GLY A 146 -6.06 6.43 4.88
N VAL A 147 -5.03 6.52 4.05
CA VAL A 147 -5.17 6.61 2.59
C VAL A 147 -5.78 5.33 2.00
N VAL A 148 -5.38 4.14 2.45
CA VAL A 148 -6.02 2.87 2.05
C VAL A 148 -7.51 2.88 2.40
N GLY A 149 -7.85 3.33 3.60
CA GLY A 149 -9.23 3.48 4.06
C GLY A 149 -10.05 4.44 3.19
N THR A 150 -9.48 5.61 2.87
CA THR A 150 -10.09 6.60 1.98
C THR A 150 -10.35 6.02 0.60
N LEU A 151 -9.39 5.31 0.01
CA LEU A 151 -9.55 4.64 -1.28
C LEU A 151 -10.69 3.62 -1.27
N ARG A 152 -10.78 2.81 -0.22
CA ARG A 152 -11.81 1.79 -0.11
C ARG A 152 -13.21 2.39 0.01
N ASN A 153 -13.35 3.45 0.81
CA ASN A 153 -14.61 4.18 0.90
C ASN A 153 -14.98 4.84 -0.43
N LEU A 154 -13.99 5.38 -1.15
CA LEU A 154 -14.20 5.95 -2.48
C LEU A 154 -14.69 4.88 -3.46
N ASP A 155 -14.04 3.72 -3.53
CA ASP A 155 -14.46 2.60 -4.38
C ASP A 155 -15.92 2.20 -4.13
N HIS A 156 -16.30 2.05 -2.85
CA HIS A 156 -17.70 1.78 -2.47
C HIS A 156 -18.68 2.88 -2.89
N ARG A 157 -18.32 4.16 -2.71
CA ARG A 157 -19.17 5.29 -3.12
C ARG A 157 -19.32 5.35 -4.63
N VAL A 158 -18.23 5.26 -5.38
CA VAL A 158 -18.25 5.30 -6.85
C VAL A 158 -19.07 4.13 -7.42
N ALA A 159 -18.91 2.92 -6.87
CA ALA A 159 -19.67 1.75 -7.31
C ALA A 159 -21.20 1.86 -7.06
N ARG A 160 -21.64 2.61 -6.03
CA ARG A 160 -23.06 2.72 -5.64
C ARG A 160 -23.73 4.01 -6.12
N GLU A 161 -23.00 5.12 -6.07
CA GLU A 161 -23.50 6.48 -6.26
C GLU A 161 -22.99 7.11 -7.57
N GLY A 162 -21.98 6.51 -8.22
CA GLY A 162 -21.38 7.02 -9.45
C GLY A 162 -20.63 8.35 -9.29
N THR A 163 -20.39 8.80 -8.06
CA THR A 163 -19.76 10.09 -7.76
C THR A 163 -18.84 9.99 -6.53
N PHE A 164 -17.89 10.92 -6.41
CA PHE A 164 -17.01 11.08 -5.25
C PHE A 164 -16.53 12.53 -5.14
N GLU A 165 -15.85 12.86 -4.04
CA GLU A 165 -15.31 14.20 -3.77
C GLU A 165 -13.78 14.15 -3.70
N MET A 166 -13.11 15.12 -4.32
CA MET A 166 -11.64 15.21 -4.28
C MET A 166 -11.09 15.64 -2.91
N GLY A 167 -11.87 16.39 -2.11
CA GLY A 167 -11.41 16.94 -0.82
C GLY A 167 -10.79 15.89 0.12
N PRO A 168 -11.52 14.82 0.49
CA PRO A 168 -10.98 13.77 1.36
C PRO A 168 -9.76 13.04 0.79
N VAL A 169 -9.68 12.92 -0.55
CA VAL A 169 -8.51 12.33 -1.22
C VAL A 169 -7.29 13.23 -1.07
N MET A 170 -7.46 14.53 -1.33
CA MET A 170 -6.40 15.52 -1.23
C MET A 170 -5.89 15.65 0.21
N GLU A 171 -6.78 15.68 1.20
CA GLU A 171 -6.43 15.73 2.62
C GLU A 171 -5.61 14.50 3.05
N ALA A 172 -6.07 13.29 2.69
CA ALA A 172 -5.36 12.06 3.03
C ALA A 172 -3.98 11.98 2.36
N VAL A 173 -3.88 12.42 1.10
CA VAL A 173 -2.60 12.47 0.38
C VAL A 173 -1.67 13.54 0.96
N GLU A 174 -2.17 14.72 1.29
CA GLU A 174 -1.37 15.80 1.90
C GLU A 174 -0.78 15.37 3.24
N GLU A 175 -1.57 14.68 4.07
CA GLU A 175 -1.12 14.10 5.33
C GLU A 175 -0.01 13.06 5.09
N LEU A 176 -0.25 12.09 4.19
CA LEU A 176 0.73 11.07 3.85
C LEU A 176 2.04 11.66 3.32
N ILE A 177 1.98 12.67 2.45
CA ILE A 177 3.15 13.35 1.90
C ILE A 177 3.88 14.12 3.01
N GLY A 178 3.16 14.79 3.90
CA GLY A 178 3.75 15.47 5.06
C GLY A 178 4.61 14.52 5.90
N GLN A 179 4.08 13.33 6.20
CA GLN A 179 4.81 12.30 6.93
C GLN A 179 5.95 11.69 6.09
N ALA A 180 5.72 11.43 4.80
CA ALA A 180 6.71 10.81 3.92
C ALA A 180 7.95 11.71 3.73
N LEU A 181 7.74 13.03 3.59
CA LEU A 181 8.82 14.00 3.49
C LEU A 181 9.63 14.12 4.78
N GLY A 182 8.99 13.96 5.95
CA GLY A 182 9.66 13.93 7.26
C GLY A 182 10.44 12.65 7.54
N THR A 183 10.15 11.56 6.81
CA THR A 183 10.75 10.23 7.02
C THR A 183 11.73 9.82 5.90
N GLY A 184 11.80 10.58 4.81
CA GLY A 184 12.74 10.39 3.73
C GLY A 184 12.69 8.99 3.11
N GLY A 185 13.84 8.32 2.96
CA GLY A 185 13.94 6.99 2.34
C GLY A 185 13.18 5.88 3.10
N ALA A 186 12.81 6.09 4.36
CA ALA A 186 12.00 5.14 5.12
C ALA A 186 10.58 5.03 4.56
N SER A 187 10.06 6.07 3.90
CA SER A 187 8.73 6.02 3.28
C SER A 187 8.63 4.98 2.16
N LEU A 188 9.74 4.69 1.49
CA LEU A 188 9.80 3.63 0.47
C LEU A 188 9.66 2.23 1.07
N LEU A 189 9.91 2.03 2.37
CA LEU A 189 9.63 0.74 3.03
C LEU A 189 8.15 0.42 3.03
N LEU A 190 7.28 1.42 3.16
CA LEU A 190 5.84 1.18 3.09
C LEU A 190 5.39 0.74 1.70
N SER A 191 6.13 1.12 0.65
CA SER A 191 5.88 0.60 -0.70
C SER A 191 6.07 -0.93 -0.82
N THR A 192 6.74 -1.54 0.15
CA THR A 192 6.91 -3.01 0.23
C THR A 192 5.71 -3.72 0.87
N VAL A 193 4.78 -2.98 1.48
CA VAL A 193 3.56 -3.56 2.04
C VAL A 193 2.63 -3.95 0.89
N LYS A 194 2.29 -5.23 0.82
CA LYS A 194 1.41 -5.80 -0.20
C LYS A 194 0.25 -6.55 0.47
N SER A 195 -0.93 -6.48 -0.13
CA SER A 195 -2.07 -7.34 0.20
C SER A 195 -2.42 -8.20 -1.01
N HIS A 196 -2.66 -9.49 -0.79
CA HIS A 196 -3.12 -10.38 -1.87
C HIS A 196 -4.57 -10.10 -2.24
N ASP A 197 -5.42 -9.88 -1.23
CA ASP A 197 -6.86 -9.77 -1.41
C ASP A 197 -7.28 -8.34 -1.80
N GLU A 198 -6.47 -7.35 -1.46
CA GLU A 198 -6.72 -5.93 -1.72
C GLU A 198 -5.59 -5.28 -2.52
N TYR A 199 -4.95 -6.06 -3.40
CA TYR A 199 -3.75 -5.62 -4.11
C TYR A 199 -3.95 -4.29 -4.85
N THR A 200 -5.17 -3.97 -5.32
CA THR A 200 -5.49 -2.71 -6.02
C THR A 200 -5.31 -1.49 -5.11
N PHE A 201 -5.79 -1.51 -3.87
CA PHE A 201 -5.68 -0.35 -2.98
C PHE A 201 -4.23 -0.12 -2.56
N TYR A 202 -3.54 -1.19 -2.14
CA TYR A 202 -2.13 -1.14 -1.78
C TYR A 202 -1.26 -0.70 -2.97
N HIS A 203 -1.57 -1.19 -4.17
CA HIS A 203 -0.92 -0.77 -5.40
C HIS A 203 -1.05 0.74 -5.62
N SER A 204 -2.25 1.31 -5.51
CA SER A 204 -2.44 2.75 -5.66
C SER A 204 -1.68 3.58 -4.62
N VAL A 205 -1.66 3.16 -3.35
CA VAL A 205 -0.89 3.88 -2.30
C VAL A 205 0.62 3.76 -2.54
N ASN A 206 1.11 2.58 -2.94
CA ASN A 206 2.52 2.36 -3.24
C ASN A 206 2.97 3.17 -4.47
N THR A 207 2.16 3.19 -5.54
CA THR A 207 2.38 4.02 -6.73
C THR A 207 2.41 5.50 -6.35
N CYS A 208 1.51 5.96 -5.48
CA CYS A 208 1.51 7.32 -4.94
C CYS A 208 2.82 7.65 -4.20
N LEU A 209 3.23 6.84 -3.22
CA LEU A 209 4.46 7.06 -2.46
C LEU A 209 5.69 7.12 -3.36
N MET A 210 5.83 6.19 -4.30
CA MET A 210 7.00 6.15 -5.19
C MET A 210 7.01 7.31 -6.19
N ALA A 211 5.84 7.71 -6.72
CA ALA A 211 5.74 8.85 -7.62
C ALA A 211 6.07 10.16 -6.90
N VAL A 212 5.57 10.33 -5.67
CA VAL A 212 5.88 11.48 -4.81
C VAL A 212 7.37 11.51 -4.47
N ALA A 213 7.94 10.39 -4.04
CA ALA A 213 9.35 10.31 -3.69
C ALA A 213 10.26 10.62 -4.90
N THR A 214 9.89 10.12 -6.09
CA THR A 214 10.61 10.43 -7.34
C THR A 214 10.46 11.89 -7.74
N GLY A 215 9.26 12.45 -7.64
CA GLY A 215 9.02 13.87 -7.89
C GLY A 215 9.81 14.76 -6.93
N ARG A 216 9.86 14.39 -5.64
CA ARG A 216 10.66 15.09 -4.64
C ARG A 216 12.15 15.01 -4.94
N TYR A 217 12.65 13.85 -5.36
CA TYR A 217 14.03 13.64 -5.79
C TYR A 217 14.42 14.55 -6.97
N LEU A 218 13.49 14.76 -7.91
CA LEU A 218 13.64 15.69 -9.02
C LEU A 218 13.60 17.17 -8.58
N GLY A 219 13.16 17.47 -7.36
CA GLY A 219 13.10 18.82 -6.81
C GLY A 219 11.70 19.45 -6.75
N LEU A 220 10.63 18.68 -7.02
CA LEU A 220 9.27 19.18 -6.87
C LEU A 220 8.99 19.55 -5.40
N ASN A 221 8.23 20.62 -5.22
CA ASN A 221 7.81 21.07 -3.90
C ASN A 221 6.52 20.33 -3.46
N GLN A 222 6.18 20.40 -2.17
CA GLN A 222 5.01 19.72 -1.62
C GLN A 222 3.70 20.13 -2.30
N LYS A 223 3.53 21.40 -2.64
CA LYS A 223 2.32 21.92 -3.29
C LYS A 223 2.07 21.27 -4.66
N ASP A 224 3.13 20.97 -5.41
CA ASP A 224 3.04 20.26 -6.69
C ASP A 224 2.88 18.74 -6.49
N LEU A 225 3.45 18.19 -5.42
CA LEU A 225 3.39 16.76 -5.12
C LEU A 225 2.02 16.28 -4.66
N VAL A 226 1.24 17.10 -3.93
CA VAL A 226 -0.11 16.72 -3.47
C VAL A 226 -1.05 16.33 -4.63
N PRO A 227 -1.26 17.16 -5.67
CA PRO A 227 -2.11 16.76 -6.79
C PRO A 227 -1.53 15.61 -7.61
N ILE A 228 -0.19 15.45 -7.67
CA ILE A 228 0.45 14.29 -8.29
C ILE A 228 0.13 13.02 -7.50
N GLY A 229 0.24 13.06 -6.18
CA GLY A 229 -0.10 11.96 -5.29
C GLY A 229 -1.57 11.57 -5.40
N ALA A 230 -2.49 12.54 -5.47
CA ALA A 230 -3.90 12.27 -5.68
C ALA A 230 -4.18 11.62 -7.04
N GLY A 231 -3.55 12.10 -8.12
CA GLY A 231 -3.66 11.45 -9.43
C GLY A 231 -3.04 10.06 -9.47
N ALA A 232 -1.91 9.85 -8.79
CA ALA A 232 -1.30 8.52 -8.64
C ALA A 232 -2.20 7.56 -7.87
N LEU A 233 -2.91 8.05 -6.85
CA LEU A 233 -3.86 7.27 -6.06
C LEU A 233 -5.09 6.87 -6.89
N LEU A 234 -5.56 7.78 -7.74
CA LEU A 234 -6.78 7.63 -8.54
C LEU A 234 -6.53 7.19 -9.99
N HIS A 235 -5.29 6.89 -10.39
CA HIS A 235 -4.95 6.65 -11.81
C HIS A 235 -5.84 5.58 -12.47
N ASP A 236 -6.23 4.58 -11.69
CA ASP A 236 -7.01 3.42 -12.10
C ASP A 236 -8.52 3.55 -11.80
N ILE A 237 -9.02 4.69 -11.31
CA ILE A 237 -10.41 4.82 -10.82
C ILE A 237 -11.46 4.52 -11.90
N GLY A 238 -11.14 4.75 -13.17
CA GLY A 238 -12.05 4.43 -14.28
C GLY A 238 -12.30 2.93 -14.47
N LYS A 239 -11.57 2.04 -13.79
CA LYS A 239 -11.83 0.59 -13.83
C LYS A 239 -13.22 0.24 -13.30
N VAL A 240 -13.84 1.09 -12.48
CA VAL A 240 -15.23 0.94 -12.01
C VAL A 240 -16.25 0.87 -13.16
N ALA A 241 -15.93 1.45 -14.33
CA ALA A 241 -16.78 1.43 -15.52
C ALA A 241 -16.62 0.13 -16.33
N ILE A 242 -15.66 -0.73 -15.99
CA ILE A 242 -15.33 -1.95 -16.74
C ILE A 242 -16.03 -3.16 -16.10
N SER A 243 -16.53 -4.07 -16.94
CA SER A 243 -17.14 -5.30 -16.47
C SER A 243 -16.20 -6.10 -15.53
N PRO A 244 -16.67 -6.53 -14.34
CA PRO A 244 -15.88 -7.38 -13.44
C PRO A 244 -15.42 -8.70 -14.07
N GLN A 245 -16.19 -9.23 -15.03
CA GLN A 245 -15.84 -10.46 -15.77
C GLN A 245 -14.63 -10.24 -16.69
N ILE A 246 -14.45 -9.02 -17.21
CA ILE A 246 -13.31 -8.67 -18.06
C ILE A 246 -12.09 -8.32 -17.20
N LEU A 247 -12.27 -7.53 -16.14
CA LEU A 247 -11.19 -7.18 -15.21
C LEU A 247 -10.54 -8.41 -14.55
N ASN A 248 -11.36 -9.42 -14.23
CA ASN A 248 -10.91 -10.65 -13.58
C ASN A 248 -10.69 -11.81 -14.56
N TYR A 249 -10.63 -11.54 -15.87
CA TYR A 249 -10.45 -12.60 -16.86
C TYR A 249 -9.06 -13.27 -16.69
N PRO A 250 -8.99 -14.60 -16.49
CA PRO A 250 -7.74 -15.29 -16.15
C PRO A 250 -6.82 -15.53 -17.36
N GLY A 251 -7.24 -15.15 -18.56
CA GLY A 251 -6.52 -15.38 -19.81
C GLY A 251 -6.06 -14.08 -20.49
N ARG A 252 -5.57 -14.21 -21.72
CA ARG A 252 -5.31 -13.04 -22.56
C ARG A 252 -6.63 -12.45 -23.03
N LEU A 253 -6.81 -11.16 -22.83
CA LEU A 253 -7.97 -10.43 -23.34
C LEU A 253 -8.01 -10.52 -24.87
N ASP A 254 -9.19 -10.78 -25.41
CA ASP A 254 -9.43 -10.64 -26.85
C ASP A 254 -9.49 -9.16 -27.25
N ARG A 255 -9.70 -8.91 -28.55
CA ARG A 255 -9.71 -7.54 -29.08
C ARG A 255 -10.85 -6.68 -28.53
N GLU A 256 -12.02 -7.25 -28.28
CA GLU A 256 -13.17 -6.50 -27.77
C GLU A 256 -13.04 -6.24 -26.28
N GLN A 257 -12.62 -7.25 -25.52
CA GLN A 257 -12.27 -7.09 -24.10
C GLN A 257 -11.15 -6.06 -23.91
N TRP A 258 -10.14 -6.07 -24.76
CA TRP A 258 -9.06 -5.09 -24.72
C TRP A 258 -9.56 -3.66 -24.98
N LYS A 259 -10.46 -3.47 -25.97
CA LYS A 259 -11.04 -2.15 -26.23
C LYS A 259 -11.78 -1.62 -25.01
N GLU A 260 -12.55 -2.46 -24.32
CA GLU A 260 -13.24 -2.07 -23.09
C GLU A 260 -12.24 -1.70 -21.99
N VAL A 261 -11.19 -2.49 -21.75
CA VAL A 261 -10.19 -2.12 -20.74
C VAL A 261 -9.49 -0.79 -21.08
N THR A 262 -9.22 -0.51 -22.36
CA THR A 262 -8.52 0.73 -22.76
C THR A 262 -9.32 2.03 -22.60
N ILE A 263 -10.62 1.97 -22.25
CA ILE A 263 -11.41 3.18 -21.98
C ILE A 263 -11.27 3.69 -20.54
N HIS A 264 -10.78 2.88 -19.59
CA HIS A 264 -10.68 3.28 -18.19
C HIS A 264 -9.87 4.57 -17.93
N PRO A 265 -8.83 4.93 -18.71
CA PRO A 265 -8.14 6.20 -18.49
C PRO A 265 -9.07 7.40 -18.77
N GLN A 266 -9.93 7.28 -19.78
CA GLN A 266 -10.89 8.33 -20.16
C GLN A 266 -12.01 8.42 -19.12
N GLU A 267 -12.59 7.28 -18.73
CA GLU A 267 -13.63 7.21 -17.69
C GLU A 267 -13.12 7.78 -16.35
N GLY A 268 -11.89 7.43 -15.98
CA GLY A 268 -11.26 7.92 -14.75
C GLY A 268 -11.04 9.43 -14.78
N ALA A 269 -10.51 9.96 -15.88
CA ALA A 269 -10.35 11.40 -16.07
C ALA A 269 -11.68 12.15 -16.00
N GLN A 270 -12.73 11.65 -16.67
CA GLN A 270 -14.07 12.25 -16.63
C GLN A 270 -14.66 12.27 -15.22
N ALA A 271 -14.52 11.16 -14.47
CA ALA A 271 -15.00 11.09 -13.09
C ALA A 271 -14.30 12.10 -12.17
N ILE A 272 -12.98 12.28 -12.33
CA ILE A 272 -12.19 13.26 -11.56
C ILE A 272 -12.58 14.70 -11.93
N ILE A 273 -12.77 14.99 -13.23
CA ILE A 273 -13.25 16.31 -13.67
C ILE A 273 -14.63 16.62 -13.10
N ALA A 274 -15.55 15.65 -13.13
CA ALA A 274 -16.89 15.81 -12.60
C ALA A 274 -16.90 16.03 -11.07
N ALA A 275 -15.98 15.39 -10.34
CA ALA A 275 -15.81 15.61 -8.89
C ALA A 275 -15.32 17.03 -8.57
N GLY A 276 -14.48 17.63 -9.45
CA GLY A 276 -13.96 18.98 -9.30
C GLY A 276 -13.09 19.19 -8.05
N GLY A 277 -12.87 20.45 -7.67
CA GLY A 277 -12.10 20.81 -6.46
C GLY A 277 -10.59 21.00 -6.69
N PRO A 278 -9.80 21.33 -5.66
CA PRO A 278 -8.36 21.59 -5.82
C PRO A 278 -7.61 20.38 -6.37
N GLY A 279 -6.68 20.61 -7.31
CA GLY A 279 -5.80 19.55 -7.85
C GLY A 279 -6.43 18.60 -8.88
N HIS A 280 -7.74 18.69 -9.12
CA HIS A 280 -8.47 17.76 -10.01
C HIS A 280 -7.93 17.74 -11.46
N GLU A 281 -7.46 18.86 -12.01
CA GLU A 281 -6.95 18.92 -13.39
C GLU A 281 -5.68 18.05 -13.57
N ILE A 282 -4.74 18.14 -12.63
CA ILE A 282 -3.53 17.32 -12.64
C ILE A 282 -3.88 15.85 -12.39
N ALA A 283 -4.77 15.57 -11.43
CA ALA A 283 -5.22 14.22 -11.15
C ALA A 283 -5.92 13.56 -12.35
N ALA A 284 -6.80 14.30 -13.03
CA ALA A 284 -7.48 13.85 -14.25
C ALA A 284 -6.50 13.64 -15.40
N THR A 285 -5.50 14.52 -15.54
CA THR A 285 -4.44 14.35 -16.56
C THR A 285 -3.66 13.05 -16.33
N ILE A 286 -3.30 12.75 -15.07
CA ILE A 286 -2.63 11.49 -14.72
C ILE A 286 -3.53 10.29 -15.04
N ALA A 287 -4.79 10.30 -14.60
CA ALA A 287 -5.73 9.22 -14.87
C ALA A 287 -5.88 8.99 -16.38
N LEU A 288 -5.92 10.04 -17.19
CA LEU A 288 -5.96 9.94 -18.64
C LEU A 288 -4.70 9.32 -19.24
N GLU A 289 -3.53 9.73 -18.77
CA GLU A 289 -2.27 9.54 -19.49
C GLU A 289 -1.34 8.49 -18.89
N HIS A 290 -1.65 7.86 -17.75
CA HIS A 290 -0.73 6.94 -17.08
C HIS A 290 -0.33 5.71 -17.93
N HIS A 291 -1.11 5.38 -18.98
CA HIS A 291 -0.77 4.37 -19.99
C HIS A 291 -0.27 4.95 -21.33
N ALA A 292 -0.23 6.28 -21.46
CA ALA A 292 0.39 6.94 -22.59
C ALA A 292 1.92 6.78 -22.48
N ARG A 293 2.54 6.34 -23.58
CA ARG A 293 3.97 6.06 -23.64
C ARG A 293 4.76 7.26 -24.11
N PHE A 294 6.01 7.35 -23.67
CA PHE A 294 6.93 8.41 -24.09
C PHE A 294 7.17 8.43 -25.62
N ASP A 295 7.15 7.26 -26.26
CA ASP A 295 7.23 7.08 -27.72
C ASP A 295 5.90 7.29 -28.48
N GLY A 296 4.82 7.64 -27.77
CA GLY A 296 3.49 7.86 -28.36
C GLY A 296 2.74 6.59 -28.77
N LEU A 297 3.27 5.39 -28.50
CA LEU A 297 2.64 4.12 -28.89
C LEU A 297 1.65 3.58 -27.84
N GLY A 298 1.43 4.32 -26.74
CA GLY A 298 0.55 3.94 -25.64
C GLY A 298 -0.94 4.20 -25.90
N TYR A 299 -1.73 4.19 -24.83
CA TYR A 299 -3.14 4.55 -24.88
C TYR A 299 -3.56 5.42 -23.68
N PRO A 300 -4.50 6.37 -23.87
CA PRO A 300 -4.96 6.87 -25.16
C PRO A 300 -3.81 7.57 -25.92
N ARG A 301 -3.95 7.73 -27.23
CA ARG A 301 -2.95 8.46 -28.02
C ARG A 301 -3.18 9.97 -27.85
N LEU A 302 -2.16 10.68 -27.39
CA LEU A 302 -2.21 12.12 -27.08
C LEU A 302 -1.99 13.02 -28.31
N GLY A 303 -1.73 12.43 -29.48
CA GLY A 303 -1.32 13.13 -30.71
C GLY A 303 0.09 12.73 -31.14
N ALA A 304 0.47 13.01 -32.39
CA ALA A 304 1.72 12.51 -32.97
C ALA A 304 3.00 13.14 -32.37
N GLU A 305 2.90 14.33 -31.78
CA GLU A 305 4.03 15.08 -31.21
C GLU A 305 3.87 15.35 -29.70
N ALA A 306 2.78 14.85 -29.10
CA ALA A 306 2.49 15.09 -27.69
C ALA A 306 3.19 14.07 -26.79
N VAL A 307 4.09 14.56 -25.95
CA VAL A 307 4.66 13.79 -24.84
C VAL A 307 3.68 13.85 -23.65
N PRO A 308 3.50 12.76 -22.87
CA PRO A 308 2.65 12.81 -21.68
C PRO A 308 3.12 13.87 -20.68
N HIS A 309 2.20 14.40 -19.90
CA HIS A 309 2.48 15.34 -18.82
C HIS A 309 3.52 14.75 -17.84
N LEU A 310 4.36 15.62 -17.24
CA LEU A 310 5.41 15.19 -16.30
C LEU A 310 4.86 14.26 -15.21
N ALA A 311 3.75 14.68 -14.60
CA ALA A 311 3.10 13.90 -13.53
C ALA A 311 2.69 12.51 -14.01
N SER A 312 2.12 12.39 -15.20
CA SER A 312 1.73 11.12 -15.81
C SER A 312 2.95 10.23 -16.07
N ARG A 313 4.08 10.81 -16.48
CA ARG A 313 5.34 10.06 -16.68
C ARG A 313 5.93 9.54 -15.35
N LEU A 314 5.83 10.31 -14.26
CA LEU A 314 6.22 9.85 -12.91
C LEU A 314 5.38 8.67 -12.45
N VAL A 315 4.06 8.77 -12.66
CA VAL A 315 3.10 7.73 -12.27
C VAL A 315 3.28 6.49 -13.13
N ALA A 316 3.50 6.61 -14.44
CA ALA A 316 3.72 5.47 -15.34
C ALA A 316 4.93 4.60 -14.93
N VAL A 317 6.04 5.23 -14.50
CA VAL A 317 7.21 4.49 -14.00
C VAL A 317 6.91 3.78 -12.68
N SER A 318 6.21 4.48 -11.77
CA SER A 318 5.88 3.96 -10.44
C SER A 318 4.85 2.82 -10.49
N ASP A 319 3.81 2.97 -11.33
CA ASP A 319 2.78 1.97 -11.60
C ASP A 319 3.41 0.68 -12.14
N VAL A 320 4.20 0.78 -13.20
CA VAL A 320 4.83 -0.41 -13.80
C VAL A 320 5.77 -1.11 -12.82
N TYR A 321 6.54 -0.35 -12.04
CA TYR A 321 7.39 -0.95 -11.01
C TYR A 321 6.58 -1.72 -9.97
N ASP A 322 5.53 -1.12 -9.41
CA ASP A 322 4.68 -1.78 -8.43
C ASP A 322 3.97 -2.99 -9.05
N ALA A 323 3.41 -2.85 -10.26
CA ALA A 323 2.71 -3.92 -10.96
C ALA A 323 3.59 -5.15 -11.24
N ILE A 324 4.90 -4.98 -11.41
CA ILE A 324 5.85 -6.08 -11.58
C ILE A 324 6.21 -6.72 -10.23
N THR A 325 6.36 -5.91 -9.18
CA THR A 325 6.81 -6.36 -7.85
C THR A 325 5.68 -6.82 -6.93
N THR A 326 4.43 -6.56 -7.30
CA THR A 326 3.23 -6.97 -6.59
C THR A 326 2.63 -8.23 -7.20
N ARG A 327 2.27 -9.20 -6.36
CA ARG A 327 1.57 -10.40 -6.79
C ARG A 327 0.13 -10.07 -7.18
N ARG A 328 -0.31 -10.55 -8.34
CA ARG A 328 -1.69 -10.38 -8.85
C ARG A 328 -2.31 -11.75 -9.14
N SER A 329 -3.65 -11.81 -9.24
CA SER A 329 -4.39 -13.07 -9.48
C SER A 329 -3.92 -13.82 -10.75
N TYR A 330 -3.48 -13.08 -11.77
CA TYR A 330 -3.03 -13.61 -13.06
C TYR A 330 -1.50 -13.62 -13.24
N ARG A 331 -0.70 -13.07 -12.30
CA ARG A 331 0.75 -12.93 -12.46
C ARG A 331 1.48 -13.03 -11.11
N ARG A 332 2.54 -13.85 -11.07
CA ARG A 332 3.47 -13.88 -9.94
C ARG A 332 4.32 -12.62 -9.89
N ALA A 333 4.61 -12.13 -8.70
CA ALA A 333 5.55 -11.04 -8.53
C ALA A 333 6.93 -11.40 -9.10
N GLU A 334 7.66 -10.39 -9.58
CA GLU A 334 9.07 -10.48 -9.92
C GLU A 334 9.89 -9.62 -8.95
N THR A 335 11.20 -9.87 -8.90
CA THR A 335 12.09 -9.16 -7.97
C THR A 335 12.22 -7.67 -8.30
N PRO A 336 12.43 -6.80 -7.31
CA PRO A 336 12.76 -5.38 -7.52
C PRO A 336 13.85 -5.15 -8.58
N HIS A 337 14.95 -5.90 -8.54
CA HIS A 337 16.02 -5.79 -9.53
C HIS A 337 15.53 -6.05 -10.95
N ARG A 338 14.66 -7.05 -11.12
CA ARG A 338 14.07 -7.37 -12.43
C ARG A 338 13.12 -6.28 -12.91
N ALA A 339 12.34 -5.68 -12.02
CA ALA A 339 11.49 -4.53 -12.34
C ALA A 339 12.33 -3.34 -12.84
N LEU A 340 13.42 -3.00 -12.14
CA LEU A 340 14.34 -1.93 -12.55
C LEU A 340 14.98 -2.21 -13.93
N GLN A 341 15.35 -3.46 -14.21
CA GLN A 341 15.84 -3.85 -15.54
C GLN A 341 14.80 -3.62 -16.65
N ILE A 342 13.53 -3.93 -16.40
CA ILE A 342 12.45 -3.73 -17.36
C ILE A 342 12.24 -2.23 -17.63
N LEU A 343 12.24 -1.40 -16.57
CA LEU A 343 12.17 0.04 -16.72
C LEU A 343 13.34 0.59 -17.54
N LEU A 344 14.56 0.15 -17.24
CA LEU A 344 15.76 0.57 -17.98
C LEU A 344 15.72 0.14 -19.45
N GLN A 345 15.21 -1.06 -19.76
CA GLN A 345 15.00 -1.52 -21.13
C GLN A 345 13.93 -0.72 -21.88
N GLY A 346 12.94 -0.18 -21.17
CA GLY A 346 11.86 0.65 -21.73
C GLY A 346 12.17 2.14 -21.81
N ALA A 347 13.31 2.59 -21.28
CA ALA A 347 13.71 4.00 -21.27
C ALA A 347 13.89 4.57 -22.69
N GLY A 348 13.31 5.74 -22.95
CA GLY A 348 13.27 6.37 -24.27
C GLY A 348 12.20 5.79 -25.21
N GLY A 349 11.55 4.69 -24.82
CA GLY A 349 10.43 4.08 -25.53
C GLY A 349 9.13 4.20 -24.73
N ALA A 350 8.89 3.25 -23.84
CA ALA A 350 7.72 3.27 -22.97
C ALA A 350 7.79 4.42 -21.95
N PHE A 351 8.99 4.65 -21.42
CA PHE A 351 9.22 5.52 -20.28
C PHE A 351 10.16 6.66 -20.63
N ASP A 352 9.99 7.77 -19.92
CA ASP A 352 10.93 8.87 -19.95
C ASP A 352 12.29 8.42 -19.37
N PRO A 353 13.40 8.55 -20.11
CA PRO A 353 14.71 8.09 -19.67
C PRO A 353 15.25 8.84 -18.44
N ASP A 354 14.92 10.12 -18.28
CA ASP A 354 15.38 10.92 -17.14
C ASP A 354 14.63 10.53 -15.87
N ILE A 355 13.32 10.28 -15.98
CA ILE A 355 12.53 9.78 -14.85
C ILE A 355 12.97 8.38 -14.45
N VAL A 356 13.21 7.48 -15.41
CA VAL A 356 13.72 6.12 -15.11
C VAL A 356 15.06 6.20 -14.38
N LYS A 357 15.97 7.07 -14.83
CA LYS A 357 17.26 7.26 -14.17
C LYS A 357 17.10 7.77 -12.74
N SER A 358 16.25 8.77 -12.52
CA SER A 358 15.97 9.33 -11.19
C SER A 358 15.31 8.31 -10.27
N PHE A 359 14.34 7.55 -10.78
CA PHE A 359 13.68 6.46 -10.06
C PHE A 359 14.68 5.38 -9.62
N ILE A 360 15.56 4.92 -10.53
CA ILE A 360 16.60 3.92 -10.20
C ILE A 360 17.59 4.49 -9.18
N SER A 361 17.94 5.77 -9.29
CA SER A 361 18.88 6.42 -8.36
C SER A 361 18.30 6.53 -6.96
N LEU A 362 17.00 6.84 -6.85
CA LEU A 362 16.25 6.87 -5.60
C LEU A 362 16.11 5.47 -4.98
N MET A 363 15.71 4.48 -5.79
CA MET A 363 15.44 3.13 -5.32
C MET A 363 16.71 2.33 -5.00
N GLY A 364 17.82 2.60 -5.70
CA GLY A 364 19.02 1.79 -5.67
C GLY A 364 18.85 0.45 -6.42
N ILE A 365 19.95 -0.26 -6.66
CA ILE A 365 19.94 -1.53 -7.40
C ILE A 365 19.23 -2.64 -6.61
N PHE A 366 19.29 -2.54 -5.28
CA PHE A 366 18.54 -3.36 -4.32
C PHE A 366 17.83 -2.43 -3.34
N PRO A 367 16.54 -2.13 -3.59
CA PRO A 367 15.79 -1.22 -2.74
C PRO A 367 15.63 -1.75 -1.31
N PRO A 368 15.45 -0.87 -0.30
CA PRO A 368 15.08 -1.27 1.04
C PRO A 368 13.92 -2.28 1.05
N GLY A 369 14.07 -3.33 1.85
CA GLY A 369 13.16 -4.48 1.89
C GLY A 369 13.48 -5.60 0.87
N SER A 370 14.50 -5.43 0.03
CA SER A 370 14.99 -6.50 -0.85
C SER A 370 15.59 -7.64 -0.04
N VAL A 371 15.23 -8.89 -0.37
CA VAL A 371 15.85 -10.09 0.24
C VAL A 371 16.90 -10.66 -0.70
N LEU A 372 18.12 -10.77 -0.20
CA LEU A 372 19.28 -11.30 -0.92
C LEU A 372 19.74 -12.60 -0.30
N ARG A 373 20.02 -13.60 -1.13
CA ARG A 373 20.75 -14.80 -0.73
C ARG A 373 22.21 -14.61 -1.08
N LEU A 374 23.08 -14.69 -0.08
CA LEU A 374 24.52 -14.65 -0.27
C LEU A 374 25.04 -15.95 -0.90
N LEU A 375 26.22 -15.89 -1.51
CA LEU A 375 26.91 -17.06 -2.07
C LEU A 375 27.16 -18.16 -1.01
N THR A 376 27.26 -17.76 0.25
CA THR A 376 27.43 -18.62 1.43
C THR A 376 26.12 -19.26 1.92
N GLY A 377 24.95 -18.76 1.49
CA GLY A 377 23.64 -19.36 1.72
C GLY A 377 22.69 -18.56 2.63
N GLU A 378 23.22 -17.63 3.43
CA GLU A 378 22.49 -16.75 4.34
C GLU A 378 21.51 -15.85 3.58
N LEU A 379 20.45 -15.43 4.27
CA LEU A 379 19.53 -14.41 3.78
C LEU A 379 19.75 -13.08 4.50
N VAL A 380 19.91 -12.04 3.70
CA VAL A 380 20.06 -10.65 4.15
C VAL A 380 18.92 -9.82 3.58
N LEU A 381 18.27 -9.06 4.46
CA LEU A 381 17.24 -8.09 4.13
C LEU A 381 17.87 -6.71 4.04
N ILE A 382 17.80 -6.06 2.90
CA ILE A 382 18.39 -4.72 2.71
C ILE A 382 17.61 -3.68 3.52
N SER A 383 18.33 -2.89 4.31
CA SER A 383 17.76 -1.83 5.13
C SER A 383 17.91 -0.45 4.49
N HIS A 384 19.05 -0.15 3.88
CA HIS A 384 19.32 1.19 3.32
C HIS A 384 19.46 1.17 1.80
N HIS A 385 19.14 2.31 1.18
CA HIS A 385 19.51 2.58 -0.20
C HIS A 385 21.01 2.86 -0.25
N GLY A 386 21.83 1.90 -0.68
CA GLY A 386 23.29 2.07 -0.80
C GLY A 386 23.72 2.99 -1.96
N GLY A 387 22.81 3.72 -2.60
CA GLY A 387 23.06 4.42 -3.86
C GLY A 387 23.62 3.48 -4.94
N MET A 388 24.53 4.01 -5.77
CA MET A 388 25.30 3.21 -6.74
C MET A 388 26.65 2.73 -6.16
N THR A 389 26.68 2.34 -4.89
CA THR A 389 27.88 1.75 -4.28
C THR A 389 27.87 0.22 -4.36
N ASP A 390 29.04 -0.37 -4.17
CA ASP A 390 29.23 -1.81 -4.08
C ASP A 390 28.94 -2.37 -2.67
N ARG A 391 28.69 -1.51 -1.68
CA ARG A 391 28.41 -1.88 -0.29
C ARG A 391 26.95 -1.65 0.04
N LEU A 392 26.30 -2.70 0.52
CA LEU A 392 24.91 -2.68 0.92
C LEU A 392 24.81 -2.91 2.42
N GLU A 393 23.97 -2.14 3.07
CA GLU A 393 23.62 -2.32 4.47
C GLU A 393 22.29 -3.06 4.55
N GLY A 394 22.25 -4.05 5.44
CA GLY A 394 21.08 -4.88 5.65
C GLY A 394 21.09 -5.53 7.02
N VAL A 395 20.13 -6.42 7.23
CA VAL A 395 20.05 -7.29 8.39
C VAL A 395 20.02 -8.74 7.95
N MET A 396 20.88 -9.57 8.54
CA MET A 396 20.83 -11.01 8.36
C MET A 396 19.63 -11.57 9.11
N VAL A 397 18.80 -12.35 8.41
CA VAL A 397 17.52 -12.87 8.96
C VAL A 397 17.46 -14.39 8.95
N ARG A 398 18.35 -15.05 8.20
CA ARG A 398 18.45 -16.51 8.15
C ARG A 398 19.88 -16.98 7.90
N THR A 399 20.33 -17.99 8.63
CA THR A 399 21.67 -18.58 8.48
C THR A 399 21.79 -19.42 7.20
N ALA A 400 23.01 -19.80 6.83
CA ALA A 400 23.27 -20.72 5.73
C ALA A 400 22.63 -22.12 5.92
N ALA A 401 22.42 -22.52 7.19
CA ALA A 401 21.71 -23.75 7.53
C ALA A 401 20.18 -23.66 7.33
N GLY A 402 19.65 -22.46 7.07
CA GLY A 402 18.23 -22.21 6.89
C GLY A 402 17.47 -21.89 8.18
N GLU A 403 18.18 -21.63 9.28
CA GLU A 403 17.58 -21.28 10.57
C GLU A 403 17.26 -19.78 10.63
N ASP A 404 16.01 -19.45 10.99
CA ASP A 404 15.60 -18.07 11.28
C ASP A 404 16.30 -17.57 12.54
N ILE A 405 16.81 -16.34 12.47
CA ILE A 405 17.53 -15.70 13.57
C ILE A 405 16.92 -14.35 13.90
N GLU A 406 17.25 -13.83 15.08
CA GLU A 406 16.94 -12.43 15.38
C GLU A 406 17.74 -11.54 14.41
N PRO A 407 17.13 -10.51 13.79
CA PRO A 407 17.79 -9.70 12.78
C PRO A 407 19.11 -9.09 13.27
N GLU A 408 20.21 -9.37 12.58
CA GLU A 408 21.54 -8.85 12.92
C GLU A 408 22.07 -7.91 11.82
N PRO A 409 22.45 -6.66 12.14
CA PRO A 409 23.02 -5.74 11.15
C PRO A 409 24.25 -6.31 10.45
N VAL A 410 24.31 -6.16 9.13
CA VAL A 410 25.41 -6.63 8.30
C VAL A 410 25.68 -5.67 7.15
N THR A 411 26.96 -5.51 6.81
CA THR A 411 27.37 -4.87 5.56
C THR A 411 27.86 -5.95 4.61
N ILE A 412 27.32 -5.97 3.39
CA ILE A 412 27.70 -6.93 2.34
C ILE A 412 28.18 -6.19 1.11
N GLU A 413 29.08 -6.82 0.36
CA GLU A 413 29.51 -6.36 -0.96
C GLU A 413 28.66 -7.01 -2.06
N THR A 414 28.43 -6.29 -3.15
CA THR A 414 27.65 -6.79 -4.29
C THR A 414 28.20 -8.11 -4.87
N GLY A 415 29.51 -8.34 -4.79
CA GLY A 415 30.15 -9.59 -5.20
C GLY A 415 29.82 -10.81 -4.33
N GLN A 416 29.26 -10.60 -3.14
CA GLN A 416 28.83 -11.67 -2.23
C GLN A 416 27.39 -12.14 -2.52
N ILE A 417 26.67 -11.43 -3.39
CA ILE A 417 25.26 -11.71 -3.71
C ILE A 417 25.20 -12.89 -4.68
N GLY A 418 24.53 -13.97 -4.27
CA GLY A 418 24.22 -15.08 -5.17
C GLY A 418 22.96 -14.81 -5.99
N GLN A 419 21.89 -14.35 -5.34
CA GLN A 419 20.63 -14.00 -6.01
C GLN A 419 19.74 -13.09 -5.16
N GLN A 420 18.89 -12.28 -5.80
CA GLN A 420 17.73 -11.67 -5.15
C GLN A 420 16.55 -12.64 -5.16
N ILE A 421 15.88 -12.77 -4.02
CA ILE A 421 14.70 -13.63 -3.86
C ILE A 421 13.48 -12.81 -3.45
N LEU A 422 12.29 -13.31 -3.77
CA LEU A 422 11.04 -12.69 -3.32
C LEU A 422 10.86 -12.97 -1.83
N ALA A 423 10.56 -11.93 -1.05
CA ALA A 423 10.35 -12.05 0.40
C ALA A 423 9.24 -13.07 0.73
N GLU A 424 8.13 -13.03 0.00
CA GLU A 424 7.01 -13.99 0.14
C GLU A 424 7.43 -15.46 -0.08
N SER A 425 8.42 -15.71 -0.94
CA SER A 425 8.87 -17.08 -1.26
C SER A 425 9.63 -17.75 -0.11
N VAL A 426 10.05 -16.98 0.87
CA VAL A 426 10.83 -17.43 2.04
C VAL A 426 10.16 -17.08 3.37
N GLY A 427 8.92 -16.57 3.34
CA GLY A 427 8.15 -16.21 4.52
C GLY A 427 8.70 -14.99 5.26
N ILE A 428 9.37 -14.08 4.54
CA ILE A 428 9.92 -12.85 5.10
C ILE A 428 8.94 -11.70 4.83
N GLU A 429 8.65 -10.93 5.87
CA GLU A 429 7.87 -9.68 5.81
C GLU A 429 8.82 -8.49 6.04
N PRO A 430 9.28 -7.82 4.97
CA PRO A 430 10.36 -6.84 5.06
C PRO A 430 10.13 -5.72 6.07
N ALA A 431 8.97 -5.06 6.00
CA ALA A 431 8.65 -3.93 6.87
C ALA A 431 8.66 -4.32 8.35
N ALA A 432 8.05 -5.46 8.70
CA ALA A 432 7.98 -5.96 10.06
C ALA A 432 9.37 -6.34 10.63
N LEU A 433 10.23 -6.98 9.81
CA LEU A 433 11.57 -7.36 10.27
C LEU A 433 12.51 -6.17 10.44
N LEU A 434 12.46 -5.17 9.54
CA LEU A 434 13.30 -3.97 9.64
C LEU A 434 12.92 -3.10 10.84
N GLU A 435 11.64 -3.06 11.18
CA GLU A 435 11.16 -2.42 12.40
C GLU A 435 11.65 -3.16 13.66
N ARG A 436 11.45 -4.49 13.72
CA ARG A 436 11.94 -5.30 14.84
C ARG A 436 13.45 -5.17 15.06
N ALA A 437 14.20 -4.96 13.98
CA ALA A 437 15.65 -4.75 14.04
C ALA A 437 16.05 -3.38 14.58
N GLY A 438 15.10 -2.45 14.83
CA GLY A 438 15.37 -1.07 15.21
C GLY A 438 16.05 -0.27 14.09
N VAL A 439 16.05 -0.79 12.87
CA VAL A 439 16.76 -0.19 11.73
C VAL A 439 15.87 0.83 11.02
N ALA A 440 14.54 0.79 11.21
CA ALA A 440 13.63 1.81 10.71
C ALA A 440 14.05 3.24 11.14
N GLU A 441 14.43 3.43 12.42
CA GLU A 441 14.93 4.71 12.94
C GLU A 441 16.29 5.12 12.35
N GLN A 442 17.15 4.15 12.04
CA GLN A 442 18.42 4.39 11.39
C GLN A 442 18.22 4.78 9.92
N ILE A 443 17.24 4.18 9.24
CA ILE A 443 16.85 4.54 7.87
C ILE A 443 16.31 5.97 7.86
N LEU A 444 15.45 6.32 8.82
CA LEU A 444 14.96 7.68 9.04
C LEU A 444 16.13 8.68 9.23
N ALA A 445 17.13 8.33 10.05
CA ALA A 445 18.28 9.19 10.32
C ALA A 445 19.28 9.30 9.14
N SER A 446 19.37 8.27 8.31
CA SER A 446 20.27 8.22 7.13
C SER A 446 19.69 8.91 5.90
N ALA A 447 18.40 9.24 5.91
CA ALA A 447 17.70 9.82 4.78
C ALA A 447 18.10 11.29 4.56
N SER A 448 19.28 11.52 3.99
CA SER A 448 19.56 12.81 3.35
C SER A 448 18.72 12.90 2.07
N PRO A 449 17.91 13.95 1.89
CA PRO A 449 17.20 14.18 0.65
C PRO A 449 18.26 14.64 -0.35
N HIS A 450 18.90 13.70 -1.04
CA HIS A 450 19.75 14.08 -2.16
C HIS A 450 18.80 14.57 -3.26
N VAL A 451 18.47 15.85 -3.24
CA VAL A 451 17.73 16.51 -4.31
C VAL A 451 18.72 16.71 -5.45
N ASP A 452 18.39 16.18 -6.63
CA ASP A 452 19.16 16.48 -7.83
C ASP A 452 18.71 17.86 -8.34
N GLU A 453 19.29 18.92 -7.76
CA GLU A 453 18.92 20.32 -8.03
C GLU A 453 19.02 20.70 -9.53
N GLY A 454 19.73 19.91 -10.35
CA GLY A 454 19.82 20.11 -11.80
C GLY A 454 18.89 19.23 -12.64
N ALA A 455 18.10 18.34 -12.04
CA ALA A 455 17.22 17.43 -12.80
C ALA A 455 16.05 18.17 -13.44
N ILE A 456 15.41 19.10 -12.72
CA ILE A 456 14.32 19.94 -13.24
C ILE A 456 14.78 20.76 -14.46
N GLU A 457 15.93 21.43 -14.38
CA GLU A 457 16.49 22.21 -15.49
C GLU A 457 16.81 21.34 -16.71
N ARG A 458 17.35 20.13 -16.50
CA ARG A 458 17.60 19.17 -17.59
C ARG A 458 16.32 18.63 -18.24
N SER A 459 15.27 18.47 -17.44
CA SER A 459 13.96 18.00 -17.91
C SER A 459 13.08 19.09 -18.54
N GLY A 460 13.50 20.37 -18.48
CA GLY A 460 12.79 21.50 -19.09
C GLY A 460 11.45 21.84 -18.44
N ILE A 461 11.29 21.57 -17.15
CA ILE A 461 10.02 21.76 -16.43
C ILE A 461 9.80 23.26 -16.11
N ASP A 462 8.78 23.85 -16.74
CA ASP A 462 8.22 25.16 -16.42
C ASP A 462 6.79 24.97 -15.87
N GLU A 463 6.51 25.51 -14.68
CA GLU A 463 5.24 25.31 -13.95
C GLU A 463 4.03 25.83 -14.75
N GLU A 464 4.20 26.94 -15.48
CA GLU A 464 3.13 27.51 -16.32
C GLU A 464 2.89 26.64 -17.56
N ALA A 465 3.98 26.13 -18.17
CA ALA A 465 3.91 25.21 -19.29
C ALA A 465 3.28 23.84 -18.93
N LEU A 466 3.49 23.35 -17.71
CA LEU A 466 2.86 22.12 -17.21
C LEU A 466 1.35 22.28 -17.04
N LYS A 467 0.89 23.39 -16.46
CA LYS A 467 -0.55 23.70 -16.35
C LYS A 467 -1.19 23.82 -17.73
N ASP A 468 -0.53 24.50 -18.67
CA ASP A 468 -0.98 24.60 -20.06
C ASP A 468 -0.99 23.24 -20.79
N GLN A 469 -0.07 22.34 -20.46
CA GLN A 469 -0.05 20.98 -20.99
C GLN A 469 -1.21 20.13 -20.44
N ALA A 470 -1.49 20.22 -19.14
CA ALA A 470 -2.64 19.55 -18.53
C ALA A 470 -3.96 20.02 -19.16
N ALA A 471 -4.16 21.33 -19.29
CA ALA A 471 -5.35 21.91 -19.93
C ALA A 471 -5.53 21.44 -21.39
N ARG A 472 -4.43 21.37 -22.17
CA ARG A 472 -4.46 20.83 -23.55
C ARG A 472 -4.80 19.35 -23.63
N SER A 473 -4.40 18.57 -22.63
CA SER A 473 -4.67 17.13 -22.61
C SER A 473 -6.14 16.86 -22.30
N LEU A 474 -6.71 17.64 -21.37
CA LEU A 474 -8.10 17.53 -20.95
C LEU A 474 -9.10 18.12 -21.96
N SER A 475 -8.74 19.12 -22.75
CA SER A 475 -9.66 19.68 -23.76
C SER A 475 -10.13 18.63 -24.79
N SER A 476 -9.31 17.60 -25.06
CA SER A 476 -9.66 16.48 -25.93
C SER A 476 -10.81 15.59 -25.41
N ILE A 477 -11.13 15.71 -24.11
CA ILE A 477 -12.18 14.96 -23.42
C ILE A 477 -13.45 15.80 -23.27
N VAL A 478 -13.31 17.10 -22.96
CA VAL A 478 -14.44 18.00 -22.68
C VAL A 478 -15.26 18.33 -23.94
N ASP A 479 -14.66 18.32 -25.12
CA ASP A 479 -15.34 18.63 -26.40
C ASP A 479 -16.15 17.46 -27.00
N ARG A 480 -16.43 16.39 -26.23
CA ARG A 480 -17.15 15.19 -26.71
C ARG A 480 -18.63 15.08 -26.29
N ASP A 481 -19.19 16.10 -25.63
CA ASP A 481 -20.62 16.18 -25.31
C ASP A 481 -21.46 16.84 -26.41
#